data_AF-A0A820TDQ0-F1
#
_entry.id   AF-A0A820TDQ0-F1
#
_cell.length_a   1.000
_cell.length_b   1.000
_cell.length_c   1.000
_cell.angle_alpha   90.00
_cell.angle_beta   90.00
_cell.angle_gamma   90.00
#
_symmetry.space_group_name_H-M   'P 1'
#
loop_
_entity.id
_entity.type
_entity.pdbx_description
1 polymer ?
#
loop_
_entity_poly.entity_id
_entity_poly.type
_entity_poly.pdbx_seq_one_letter_code
_entity_poly.pdbx_strand_id
1 'polypeptide(L)' 'MTTLKFIPYSSALDTGFWHELTRRKLEIYRLDSSNQSIYGYYSNDANDNMPALFNIDHRGFD' A
#
# COMPACT_ATOMS: atom_id res chain seq x y z
N MET A 1 7.41 -3.93 35.66
CA MET A 1 6.63 -4.49 34.53
C MET A 1 7.06 -3.75 33.27
N THR A 2 7.53 -4.46 32.25
CA THR A 2 7.95 -3.87 30.96
C THR A 2 6.80 -3.89 29.98
N THR A 3 6.53 -2.76 29.32
CA THR A 3 5.51 -2.63 28.28
C THR A 3 6.04 -3.16 26.95
N LEU A 4 5.35 -4.14 26.37
CA LEU A 4 5.62 -4.62 25.01
C LEU A 4 5.38 -3.49 24.00
N LYS A 5 6.31 -3.29 23.07
CA LYS A 5 6.21 -2.31 21.99
C LYS A 5 6.35 -3.02 20.65
N PHE A 6 5.69 -2.47 19.63
CA PHE A 6 5.73 -2.97 18.26
C PHE A 6 6.29 -1.89 17.34
N ILE A 7 6.91 -2.30 16.23
CA ILE A 7 7.32 -1.42 15.15
C ILE A 7 6.17 -1.39 14.13
N PRO A 8 5.63 -0.20 13.77
CA PRO A 8 4.56 -0.10 12.78
C PRO A 8 5.07 -0.40 11.37
N TYR A 9 4.19 -0.88 10.49
CA TYR A 9 4.49 -0.98 9.07
C TYR A 9 4.77 0.40 8.46
N SER A 10 5.59 0.43 7.41
CA SER A 10 5.79 1.60 6.56
C SER A 10 5.26 1.31 5.16
N SER A 11 4.51 2.25 4.57
CA SER A 11 3.98 2.10 3.22
C SER A 11 5.01 2.48 2.17
N ALA A 12 5.07 1.70 1.10
CA ALA A 12 5.86 1.97 -0.09
C ALA A 12 4.93 1.93 -1.30
N LEU A 13 4.85 3.02 -2.05
CA LEU A 13 4.03 3.10 -3.26
C LEU A 13 4.95 3.16 -4.47
N ASP A 14 4.83 2.18 -5.36
CA ASP A 14 5.54 2.23 -6.64
C ASP A 14 4.92 3.30 -7.56
N THR A 15 5.70 3.80 -8.52
CA THR A 15 5.21 4.80 -9.48
C THR A 15 4.06 4.25 -10.33
N GLY A 16 4.06 2.95 -10.63
CA GLY A 16 2.97 2.26 -11.32
C GLY A 16 1.62 2.37 -10.62
N PHE A 17 1.60 2.42 -9.28
CA PHE A 17 0.36 2.63 -8.53
C PHE A 17 -0.32 3.95 -8.91
N TRP A 18 0.45 5.05 -8.99
CA TRP A 18 -0.09 6.38 -9.30
C TRP A 18 -0.59 6.49 -10.74
N HIS A 19 0.13 5.86 -11.68
CA HIS A 19 -0.31 5.80 -13.08
C HIS A 19 -1.63 5.06 -13.21
N GLU A 20 -1.75 3.89 -12.58
CA GLU A 20 -2.98 3.10 -12.64
C GLU A 20 -4.13 3.78 -11.90
N LEU A 21 -3.88 4.38 -10.73
CA LEU A 21 -4.89 5.17 -10.02
C LEU A 21 -5.44 6.30 -10.89
N THR A 22 -4.56 7.03 -11.57
CA THR A 22 -4.94 8.14 -12.45
C THR A 22 -5.80 7.64 -13.61
N ARG A 23 -5.37 6.55 -14.26
CA ARG A 23 -6.12 5.92 -15.36
C ARG A 23 -7.51 5.49 -14.90
N ARG A 24 -7.61 4.73 -13.79
CA ARG A 24 -8.90 4.28 -13.24
C ARG A 24 -9.78 5.43 -12.77
N LYS A 25 -9.21 6.49 -12.17
CA LYS A 25 -9.98 7.66 -11.74
C LYS A 25 -10.63 8.39 -12.90
N LEU A 26 -9.95 8.49 -14.04
CA LEU A 26 -10.49 9.15 -15.24
C LEU A 26 -11.46 8.24 -16.00
N GLU A 27 -11.14 6.96 -16.17
CA GLU A 27 -11.85 6.07 -17.09
C GLU A 27 -13.00 5.30 -16.41
N ILE A 28 -12.78 4.83 -15.17
CA ILE A 28 -13.68 3.91 -14.45
C ILE A 28 -14.46 4.66 -13.37
N TYR A 29 -13.75 5.23 -12.38
CA TYR A 29 -14.38 5.81 -11.19
C TYR A 29 -15.03 7.16 -11.48
N ARG A 30 -14.43 8.00 -12.34
CA ARG A 30 -14.92 9.34 -12.68
C ARG A 30 -15.16 10.17 -11.41
N LEU A 31 -16.40 10.62 -11.19
CA LEU A 31 -16.80 11.38 -10.01
C LEU A 31 -17.06 10.50 -8.78
N ASP A 32 -17.08 9.18 -8.94
CA ASP A 32 -17.25 8.27 -7.80
C ASP A 32 -16.08 8.44 -6.81
N SER A 33 -16.46 8.56 -5.55
CA SER A 33 -15.58 8.74 -4.40
C SER A 33 -15.84 7.68 -3.33
N SER A 34 -16.55 6.60 -3.70
CA SER A 34 -16.71 5.40 -2.88
C SER A 34 -15.36 4.72 -2.63
N ASN A 35 -15.24 4.05 -1.48
CA ASN A 35 -14.03 3.34 -1.11
C ASN A 35 -13.77 2.18 -2.08
N GLN A 36 -12.54 2.09 -2.58
CA GLN A 36 -12.08 0.98 -3.43
C GLN A 36 -11.18 0.06 -2.61
N SER A 37 -11.40 -1.25 -2.73
CA SER A 37 -10.49 -2.23 -2.14
C SER A 37 -9.23 -2.30 -2.99
N ILE A 38 -8.06 -2.26 -2.34
CA ILE A 38 -6.77 -2.46 -2.98
C ILE A 38 -5.94 -3.46 -2.18
N TYR A 39 -5.06 -4.16 -2.87
CA TYR A 39 -4.17 -5.16 -2.30
C TYR A 39 -2.71 -4.72 -2.43
N GLY A 40 -1.88 -5.24 -1.54
CA GLY A 40 -0.45 -4.96 -1.54
C GLY A 40 0.32 -6.16 -1.03
N TYR A 41 1.64 -6.05 -1.08
CA TYR A 41 2.57 -7.10 -0.69
C TYR A 41 3.41 -6.61 0.48
N TYR A 42 3.72 -7.50 1.41
CA TYR A 42 4.69 -7.22 2.45
C TYR A 42 5.60 -8.42 2.66
N SER A 43 6.77 -8.16 3.21
CA SER A 43 7.67 -9.21 3.70
C SER A 43 8.11 -8.87 5.12
N ASN A 44 8.35 -9.92 5.91
CA ASN A 44 8.94 -9.80 7.24
C ASN A 44 10.46 -9.94 7.22
N ASP A 45 11.07 -9.94 6.03
CA ASP A 45 12.51 -10.15 5.81
C ASP A 45 13.33 -8.86 6.00
N ALA A 46 12.73 -7.85 6.64
CA ALA A 46 13.43 -6.61 6.96
C ALA A 46 14.48 -6.85 8.06
N ASN A 47 15.59 -6.11 7.99
CA ASN A 47 16.63 -6.14 9.02
C ASN A 47 16.07 -5.82 10.41
N ASP A 48 16.76 -6.29 11.45
CA ASP A 48 16.42 -5.97 12.84
C ASP A 48 16.25 -4.45 13.04
N ASN A 49 15.17 -4.07 13.72
CA ASN A 49 14.74 -2.69 13.97
C ASN A 49 14.25 -1.88 12.75
N MET A 50 14.06 -2.51 11.59
CA MET A 50 13.41 -1.87 10.45
C MET A 50 11.92 -2.23 10.41
N PRO A 51 11.04 -1.27 10.04
CA PRO A 51 9.64 -1.59 9.80
C PRO A 51 9.54 -2.50 8.56
N ALA A 52 8.65 -3.48 8.62
CA ALA A 52 8.24 -4.19 7.43
C ALA A 52 7.57 -3.21 6.44
N LEU A 53 7.85 -3.39 5.15
CA LEU A 53 7.34 -2.52 4.09
C LEU A 53 6.08 -3.12 3.48
N PHE A 54 4.98 -2.39 3.56
CA PHE A 54 3.76 -2.69 2.82
C PHE A 54 3.81 -1.97 1.47
N ASN A 55 4.14 -2.73 0.43
CA ASN A 55 4.36 -2.25 -0.92
C ASN A 55 3.08 -2.37 -1.76
N ILE A 56 2.76 -1.33 -2.54
CA ILE A 56 1.62 -1.32 -3.47
C ILE A 56 2.11 -0.86 -4.83
N ASP A 57 1.80 -1.66 -5.86
CA ASP A 57 2.05 -1.34 -7.26
C ASP A 57 0.72 -1.30 -8.05
N HIS A 58 0.81 -1.25 -9.38
CA HIS A 58 -0.37 -1.24 -10.26
C HIS A 58 -1.28 -2.47 -10.11
N ARG A 59 -0.76 -3.62 -9.66
CA ARG A 59 -1.53 -4.86 -9.47
C ARG A 59 -2.42 -4.79 -8.24
N GLY A 60 -2.19 -3.83 -7.36
CA GLY A 60 -3.03 -3.65 -6.17
C GLY A 60 -4.48 -3.33 -6.48
N PHE A 61 -4.82 -2.98 -7.72
CA PHE A 61 -6.19 -2.71 -8.13
C PHE A 61 -6.91 -3.90 -8.82
N ASP A 62 -6.22 -5.01 -9.05
CA ASP A 62 -6.80 -6.24 -9.63
C ASP A 62 -7.19 -7.25 -8.53
#